data_AF-A0A832ET90-F1
#
_entry.id   AF-A0A832ET90-F1
#
_cell.length_a   1.000
_cell.length_b   1.000
_cell.length_c   1.000
_cell.angle_alpha   90.00
_cell.angle_beta   90.00
_cell.angle_gamma   90.00
#
_symmetry.space_group_name_H-M   'P 1'
#
loop_
_entity.id
_entity.type
_entity.pdbx_description
1 polymer ?
#
loop_
_entity_poly.entity_id
_entity_poly.type
_entity_poly.pdbx_seq_one_letter_code
_entity_poly.pdbx_strand_id
1 'polypeptide(L)' 'MAELPFYILVLVLGVTVGSFLNVLIYRLPRNLPYIAGRSFCPSCKSRIKFYDNIPLLSYLI' A
#
# COMPACT_ATOMS: atom_id res chain seq x y z
N MET A 1 -5.99 -26.72 12.43
CA MET A 1 -5.53 -25.48 13.11
C MET A 1 -4.07 -25.14 12.84
N ALA A 2 -3.21 -26.08 12.43
CA ALA A 2 -1.80 -25.81 12.12
C ALA A 2 -1.55 -24.93 10.89
N GLU A 3 -2.47 -24.90 9.91
CA GLU A 3 -2.32 -24.14 8.66
C GLU A 3 -2.74 -22.66 8.76
N LEU A 4 -3.48 -22.29 9.81
CA LEU A 4 -3.96 -20.92 9.99
C LEU A 4 -2.84 -19.86 9.96
N PRO A 5 -1.70 -20.02 10.66
CA PRO A 5 -0.59 -19.06 10.59
C PRO A 5 -0.03 -18.93 9.17
N PHE A 6 0.02 -20.01 8.39
CA PHE A 6 0.48 -19.97 7.01
C PHE A 6 -0.45 -19.14 6.12
N TYR A 7 -1.77 -19.34 6.23
CA TYR A 7 -2.74 -18.52 5.50
C TYR A 7 -2.70 -17.04 5.88
N ILE A 8 -2.55 -16.73 7.17
CA ILE A 8 -2.40 -15.35 7.64
C ILE A 8 -1.15 -14.72 7.04
N LEU A 9 -0.02 -15.44 7.03
CA LEU A 9 1.22 -14.94 6.44
C LEU A 9 1.04 -14.63 4.95
N VAL A 10 0.46 -15.55 4.18
CA VAL A 10 0.19 -15.36 2.74
C VAL A 10 -0.74 -14.16 2.52
N LEU A 11 -1.77 -14.00 3.35
CA LEU A 11 -2.70 -12.87 3.25
C LEU A 11 -1.99 -11.54 3.52
N VAL A 12 -1.21 -11.45 4.61
CA VAL A 12 -0.46 -10.23 4.97
C VAL A 12 0.57 -9.88 3.90
N LEU A 13 1.32 -10.86 3.40
CA LEU A 13 2.28 -10.63 2.31
C LEU A 13 1.58 -10.23 1.02
N GLY A 14 0.49 -10.89 0.65
CA GLY A 14 -0.28 -10.58 -0.55
C GLY A 14 -0.79 -9.14 -0.56
N VAL A 15 -1.42 -8.69 0.54
CA VAL A 15 -1.97 -7.33 0.61
C VAL A 15 -0.87 -6.25 0.68
N THR A 16 0.25 -6.53 1.35
CA THR A 16 1.37 -5.58 1.43
C THR A 16 2.10 -5.45 0.08
N VAL A 17 2.40 -6.57 -0.58
CA VAL A 17 2.99 -6.59 -1.93
C VAL A 17 2.07 -5.92 -2.94
N GLY A 18 0.77 -6.28 -2.95
CA GLY A 18 -0.20 -5.65 -3.85
C GLY A 18 -0.31 -4.14 -3.66
N SER A 19 -0.32 -3.67 -2.42
CA SER A 19 -0.32 -2.23 -2.10
C SER A 19 0.93 -1.52 -2.62
N PHE A 20 2.11 -2.12 -2.45
CA PHE A 20 3.35 -1.55 -2.96
C PHE A 20 3.41 -1.53 -4.50
N LEU A 21 2.93 -2.58 -5.16
CA LEU A 21 2.85 -2.63 -6.63
C LEU A 21 2.00 -1.47 -7.19
N ASN A 22 0.92 -1.07 -6.50
CA ASN A 22 0.15 0.12 -6.89
C ASN A 22 0.96 1.41 -6.86
N VAL A 23 1.87 1.57 -5.88
CA VAL A 23 2.81 2.70 -5.84
C VAL A 23 3.72 2.67 -7.07
N LEU A 24 4.25 1.50 -7.43
CA LEU A 24 5.11 1.34 -8.60
C LEU A 24 4.39 1.66 -9.91
N ILE A 25 3.18 1.11 -10.12
CA ILE A 25 2.36 1.35 -11.30
C ILE A 25 2.14 2.86 -11.53
N TYR A 26 1.90 3.61 -10.46
CA TYR A 26 1.70 5.05 -10.57
C TYR A 26 3.01 5.82 -10.76
N ARG A 27 4.05 5.52 -9.97
CA ARG A 27 5.26 6.34 -9.86
C ARG A 27 6.35 6.05 -10.88
N LEU A 28 6.58 4.78 -11.23
CA LEU A 28 7.62 4.38 -12.18
C LEU A 28 7.49 5.07 -13.55
N PRO A 29 6.34 5.03 -14.26
CA PRO A 29 6.23 5.68 -15.57
C PRO A 29 6.34 7.21 -15.52
N ARG A 30 6.30 7.80 -14.32
CA ARG A 30 6.41 9.24 -14.09
C ARG A 30 7.77 9.66 -13.55
N ASN A 31 8.73 8.74 -13.45
CA ASN A 31 10.05 8.97 -12.84
C ASN A 31 9.97 9.58 -11.43
N LEU A 32 8.92 9.26 -10.67
CA LEU A 32 8.75 9.74 -9.30
C LEU A 32 9.48 8.80 -8.32
N PRO A 33 10.05 9.32 -7.22
CA PRO A 33 10.65 8.48 -6.18
C PRO A 33 9.60 7.52 -5.60
N TYR A 34 9.89 6.22 -5.56
CA TYR A 34 8.93 5.20 -5.09
C TYR A 34 9.35 4.52 -3.77
N ILE A 35 10.64 4.54 -3.43
CA ILE A 35 11.15 4.13 -2.10
C ILE A 35 11.16 5.32 -1.13
N ALA A 36 11.43 6.51 -1.64
CA ALA A 36 11.49 7.75 -0.86
C ALA A 36 10.28 8.65 -1.12
N GLY A 37 9.92 9.47 -0.14
CA GLY A 37 8.86 10.48 -0.26
C GLY A 37 7.51 10.08 0.32
N ARG A 38 6.66 11.07 0.59
CA ARG A 38 5.33 10.88 1.19
C ARG A 38 4.30 10.45 0.14
N SER A 39 3.29 9.68 0.56
CA SER A 39 2.08 9.46 -0.24
C SER A 39 1.30 10.77 -0.40
N PHE A 40 0.73 10.98 -1.59
CA PHE A 40 -0.04 12.18 -1.91
C PHE A 40 -1.18 11.85 -2.88
N CYS A 41 -2.25 12.64 -2.85
CA CYS A 41 -3.35 12.50 -3.77
C CYS A 41 -2.97 12.99 -5.18
N PRO A 42 -3.10 12.18 -6.24
CA PRO A 42 -2.71 12.58 -7.59
C PRO A 42 -3.55 13.75 -8.14
N SER A 43 -4.80 13.92 -7.67
CA SER A 43 -5.73 14.96 -8.11
C SER A 43 -5.50 16.31 -7.40
N CYS A 44 -5.63 16.35 -6.06
CA CYS A 44 -5.54 17.60 -5.29
C CYS A 44 -4.17 17.87 -4.64
N LYS A 45 -3.21 16.95 -4.77
CA LYS A 45 -1.83 17.05 -4.24
C LYS A 45 -1.71 17.13 -2.71
N SER A 46 -2.79 16.92 -1.96
CA SER A 46 -2.71 16.82 -0.50
C SER A 46 -1.87 15.60 -0.07
N ARG A 47 -1.23 15.70 1.10
CA ARG A 47 -0.49 14.57 1.68
C ARG A 47 -1.47 13.55 2.26
N ILE A 48 -1.23 12.28 1.97
CA ILE A 48 -2.03 11.17 2.51
C ILE A 48 -1.40 10.74 3.84
N LYS A 49 -2.23 10.51 4.86
CA LYS A 49 -1.73 10.05 6.17
C LYS A 49 -1.29 8.60 6.06
N PHE A 50 -0.40 8.16 6.95
CA PHE A 50 0.16 6.81 6.84
C PHE A 50 -0.93 5.73 7.00
N TYR A 51 -1.91 5.97 7.89
CA TYR A 51 -2.97 5.00 8.18
C TYR A 51 -3.97 4.84 7.03
N ASP A 52 -4.20 5.89 6.23
CA ASP A 52 -5.03 5.81 5.02
C ASP A 52 -4.42 4.87 3.97
N ASN A 53 -3.10 4.59 4.05
CA ASN A 53 -2.39 3.67 3.15
C ASN A 53 -2.31 2.22 3.70
N ILE A 54 -2.88 1.93 4.88
CA ILE A 54 -2.87 0.57 5.43
C ILE A 54 -3.92 -0.27 4.69
N PRO A 55 -3.52 -1.36 3.99
CA PRO A 55 -4.46 -2.19 3.24
C PRO A 55 -5.58 -2.73 4.14
N LEU A 56 -6.82 -2.69 3.64
CA LEU A 56 -8.04 -3.16 4.31
C LEU A 56 -8.46 -2.38 5.58
N LEU A 57 -7.52 -2.01 6.44
CA LEU A 57 -7.82 -1.32 7.70
C LEU A 57 -8.31 0.12 7.47
N SER A 58 -7.81 0.81 6.44
CA SER A 58 -8.22 2.19 6.16
C SER A 58 -9.69 2.35 5.79
N TYR A 59 -10.38 1.28 5.36
CA TYR A 59 -11.82 1.31 5.06
C TYR A 59 -12.71 1.36 6.30
N LEU A 60 -12.15 1.12 7.49
CA LEU A 60 -12.89 1.13 8.76
C LEU A 60 -12.84 2.50 9.46
N ILE A 61 -12.14 3.48 8.87
CA ILE A 61 -11.87 4.83 9.42
C ILE A 61 -12.46 5.85 8.46
#